data_AF-A0A6G1LLB8-F1
#
_entry.id   AF-A0A6G1LLB8-F1
#
_cell.length_a   1.000
_cell.length_b   1.000
_cell.length_c   1.000
_cell.angle_alpha   90.00
_cell.angle_beta   90.00
_cell.angle_gamma   90.00
#
_symmetry.space_group_name_H-M   'P 1'
#
loop_
_entity.id
_entity.type
_entity.pdbx_description
1 polymer ?
#
loop_
_entity_poly.entity_id
_entity_poly.type
_entity_poly.pdbx_seq_one_letter_code
_entity_poly.pdbx_strand_id
1 'polypeptide(L)'
;MHVLSFILLVALDPAWAQEAVPTSKSHSVFQLGGLKTRAASSECYVDCFDEAVAVSLCDPSDNACTCADSSLIQRTSNCVLVNCSLSELLDWQKRRADACDLPTQNLSTAFLAVEWCLFSLAIAAVILRVIARLHYSTGLGWDDFLIFVALAPLITTTICQTIAFRTGLGRDIWAITFSDLRTSMLVRECHFH
;
A
#
# COMPACT_ATOMS: atom_id res chain seq x y z
N MET A 1 27.99 -5.99 -24.26
CA MET A 1 28.66 -5.63 -22.99
C MET A 1 28.00 -4.43 -22.29
N HIS A 2 27.35 -3.49 -22.99
CA HIS A 2 26.64 -2.37 -22.36
C HIS A 2 25.30 -2.72 -21.68
N VAL A 3 24.59 -3.75 -22.17
CA VAL A 3 23.28 -4.15 -21.62
C VAL A 3 23.41 -4.80 -20.23
N LEU A 4 24.45 -5.63 -20.03
CA LEU A 4 24.77 -6.19 -18.71
C LEU A 4 25.20 -5.10 -17.73
N SER A 5 25.90 -4.07 -18.19
CA SER A 5 26.27 -2.91 -17.36
C SER A 5 25.04 -2.11 -16.94
N PHE A 6 24.03 -1.98 -17.79
CA PHE A 6 22.79 -1.27 -17.45
C PHE A 6 21.93 -2.06 -16.45
N ILE A 7 21.87 -3.39 -16.60
CA ILE A 7 21.17 -4.29 -15.67
C ILE A 7 21.90 -4.33 -14.31
N LEU A 8 23.23 -4.37 -14.30
CA LEU A 8 24.02 -4.26 -13.06
C LEU A 8 23.91 -2.89 -12.41
N LEU A 9 23.79 -1.79 -13.17
CA LEU A 9 23.58 -0.46 -12.60
C LEU A 9 22.21 -0.33 -11.93
N VAL A 10 21.13 -0.85 -12.53
CA VAL A 10 19.80 -0.83 -11.89
C VAL A 10 19.74 -1.75 -10.66
N ALA A 11 20.45 -2.88 -10.67
CA ALA A 11 20.50 -3.81 -9.53
C ALA A 11 21.46 -3.39 -8.40
N LEU A 12 22.46 -2.54 -8.70
CA LEU A 12 23.48 -2.10 -7.74
C LEU A 12 23.37 -0.63 -7.35
N ASP A 13 22.46 0.17 -7.93
CA ASP A 13 22.24 1.52 -7.42
C ASP A 13 21.44 1.46 -6.11
N PRO A 14 22.04 1.83 -4.96
CA PRO A 14 21.34 1.89 -3.69
C PRO A 14 20.44 3.12 -3.58
N ALA A 15 20.14 3.79 -4.70
CA ALA A 15 19.33 5.01 -4.73
C ALA A 15 17.91 4.83 -4.15
N TRP A 16 17.41 3.60 -4.04
CA TRP A 16 16.12 3.30 -3.39
C TRP A 16 16.22 3.08 -1.87
N ALA A 17 17.43 2.93 -1.31
CA ALA A 17 17.63 2.64 0.11
C ALA A 17 17.59 3.88 1.01
N GLN A 18 17.45 5.10 0.46
CA GLN A 18 17.73 6.34 1.20
C GLN A 18 16.64 7.40 1.21
N GLU A 19 15.41 7.10 0.82
CA GLU A 19 14.28 7.95 1.24
C GLU A 19 13.83 7.55 2.64
N ALA A 20 14.62 8.00 3.62
CA ALA A 20 14.15 8.22 4.96
C ALA A 20 12.84 9.03 4.88
N VAL A 21 11.75 8.40 5.28
CA VAL A 21 10.41 8.98 5.34
C VAL A 21 10.50 10.29 6.14
N PRO A 22 10.13 11.45 5.57
CA PRO A 22 9.99 12.66 6.36
C PRO A 22 8.82 12.46 7.33
N THR A 23 9.12 12.49 8.63
CA THR A 23 8.12 12.53 9.70
C THR A 23 7.40 13.87 9.64
N SER A 24 6.21 13.89 9.02
CA SER A 24 5.36 15.08 9.05
C SER A 24 4.78 15.25 10.46
N LYS A 25 5.36 16.17 11.23
CA LYS A 25 4.67 16.76 12.38
C LYS A 25 3.67 17.79 11.85
N SER A 26 2.38 17.47 11.89
CA SER A 26 1.32 18.46 11.68
C SER A 26 0.55 18.68 12.98
N HIS A 27 0.96 19.71 13.73
CA HIS A 27 0.11 20.30 14.76
C HIS A 27 -0.84 21.31 14.09
N SER A 28 -2.16 21.09 14.17
CA SER A 28 -3.22 22.12 14.30
C SER A 28 -4.60 21.43 14.32
N VAL A 29 -5.22 21.28 15.50
CA VAL A 29 -6.35 22.10 16.02
C VAL A 29 -7.59 22.08 15.10
N PHE A 30 -8.64 21.36 15.50
CA PHE A 30 -10.01 21.62 15.06
C PHE A 30 -10.97 21.63 16.26
N GLN A 31 -11.64 22.75 16.45
CA GLN A 31 -12.58 23.05 17.53
C GLN A 31 -13.99 22.57 17.16
N LEU A 32 -14.66 21.89 18.09
CA LEU A 32 -16.03 21.39 17.94
C LEU A 32 -17.05 22.50 18.22
N GLY A 33 -17.95 22.74 17.27
CA GLY A 33 -19.09 23.63 17.48
C GLY A 33 -20.11 23.62 16.34
N GLY A 34 -21.22 22.88 16.52
CA GLY A 34 -22.54 23.28 16.00
C GLY A 34 -23.21 22.42 14.92
N LEU A 35 -24.35 21.83 15.32
CA LEU A 35 -25.57 21.45 14.57
C LEU A 35 -25.67 20.07 13.87
N LYS A 36 -26.70 19.34 14.30
CA LYS A 36 -27.12 17.99 13.92
C LYS A 36 -28.30 18.04 12.95
N THR A 37 -28.12 17.50 11.75
CA THR A 37 -29.19 16.95 10.88
C THR A 37 -28.68 15.65 10.26
N ARG A 38 -29.58 14.82 9.71
CA ARG A 38 -29.31 13.44 9.25
C ARG A 38 -28.51 13.39 7.92
N ALA A 39 -27.45 14.19 7.86
CA ALA A 39 -26.38 14.32 6.88
C ALA A 39 -25.05 14.45 7.67
N ALA A 40 -24.84 13.56 8.64
CA ALA A 40 -23.65 13.54 9.49
C ALA A 40 -22.51 12.87 8.73
N SER A 41 -21.66 13.66 8.09
CA SER A 41 -20.39 13.14 7.58
C SER A 41 -19.27 14.17 7.72
N SER A 42 -19.11 14.75 8.91
CA SER A 42 -17.82 15.33 9.24
C SER A 42 -17.09 14.51 10.30
N GLU A 43 -17.75 13.93 11.31
CA GLU A 43 -17.10 13.09 12.32
C GLU A 43 -18.03 12.02 12.93
N CYS A 44 -18.67 11.14 12.12
CA CYS A 44 -19.48 10.02 12.65
C CYS A 44 -18.70 9.15 13.67
N TYR A 45 -17.37 9.07 13.50
CA TYR A 45 -16.51 8.33 14.41
C TYR A 45 -16.37 8.97 15.81
N VAL A 46 -16.64 10.27 15.97
CA VAL A 46 -16.58 10.95 17.28
C VAL A 46 -17.75 10.51 18.15
N ASP A 47 -18.97 10.45 17.59
CA ASP A 47 -20.14 9.91 18.30
C ASP A 47 -19.88 8.47 18.78
N CYS A 48 -19.30 7.63 17.91
CA CYS A 48 -18.91 6.27 18.24
C CYS A 48 -17.79 6.18 19.29
N PHE A 49 -16.85 7.12 19.27
CA PHE A 49 -15.77 7.20 20.24
C PHE A 49 -16.29 7.62 21.61
N ASP A 50 -17.13 8.65 21.68
CA ASP A 50 -17.72 9.15 22.92
C ASP A 50 -18.59 8.09 23.60
N GLU A 51 -19.40 7.35 22.83
CA GLU A 51 -20.18 6.22 23.34
C GLU A 51 -19.29 5.11 23.92
N ALA A 52 -18.18 4.81 23.25
CA ALA A 52 -17.24 3.80 23.70
C ALA A 52 -16.46 4.25 24.95
N VAL A 53 -16.05 5.53 25.01
CA VAL A 53 -15.32 6.08 26.16
C VAL A 53 -16.22 6.15 27.39
N ALA A 54 -17.50 6.46 27.23
CA ALA A 54 -18.47 6.54 28.34
C ALA A 54 -18.62 5.23 29.13
N VAL A 55 -18.33 4.08 28.50
CA VAL A 55 -18.34 2.75 29.13
C VAL A 55 -16.93 2.21 29.43
N SER A 56 -15.89 2.97 29.09
CA SER A 56 -14.49 2.63 29.36
C SER A 56 -14.02 3.21 30.70
N LEU A 57 -12.85 2.76 31.14
CA LEU A 57 -12.17 3.33 32.31
C LEU A 57 -11.15 4.42 31.95
N CYS A 58 -11.01 4.74 30.65
CA CYS A 58 -10.06 5.73 30.17
C CYS A 58 -10.67 7.14 30.20
N ASP A 59 -9.84 8.13 30.56
CA ASP A 59 -10.18 9.54 30.32
C ASP A 59 -10.04 9.84 28.81
N PRO A 60 -10.98 10.58 28.18
CA PRO A 60 -10.89 10.92 26.76
C PRO A 60 -9.65 11.75 26.41
N SER A 61 -9.04 12.42 27.38
CA SER A 61 -7.81 13.21 27.21
C SER A 61 -6.54 12.37 27.45
N ASP A 62 -6.67 11.15 27.98
CA ASP A 62 -5.55 10.24 28.20
C ASP A 62 -5.32 9.39 26.94
N ASN A 63 -4.49 9.94 26.05
CA ASN A 63 -4.08 9.25 24.82
C ASN A 63 -3.41 7.89 25.12
N ALA A 64 -2.63 7.77 26.19
CA ALA A 64 -1.96 6.50 26.49
C ALA A 64 -2.96 5.40 26.85
N CYS A 65 -3.98 5.73 27.65
CA CYS A 65 -5.05 4.79 28.01
C CYS A 65 -5.90 4.42 26.79
N THR A 66 -6.37 5.41 26.03
CA THR A 66 -7.25 5.18 24.87
C THR A 66 -6.58 4.37 23.76
N CYS A 67 -5.27 4.52 23.58
CA CYS A 67 -4.47 3.74 22.63
C CYS A 67 -4.17 2.31 23.11
N ALA A 68 -4.16 2.05 24.41
CA ALA A 68 -3.87 0.74 24.99
C ALA A 68 -5.12 -0.12 25.22
N ASP A 69 -6.29 0.49 25.43
CA ASP A 69 -7.54 -0.23 25.69
C ASP A 69 -8.12 -0.88 24.43
N SER A 70 -7.86 -2.17 24.28
CA SER A 70 -8.40 -2.97 23.16
C SER A 70 -9.93 -3.03 23.12
N SER A 71 -10.62 -2.92 24.26
CA SER A 71 -12.08 -2.98 24.34
C SER A 71 -12.71 -1.68 23.85
N LEU A 72 -12.11 -0.54 24.18
CA LEU A 72 -12.47 0.77 23.66
C LEU A 72 -12.31 0.78 22.13
N ILE A 73 -11.13 0.38 21.64
CA ILE A 73 -10.81 0.35 20.21
C ILE A 73 -11.79 -0.54 19.44
N GLN A 74 -12.14 -1.72 19.96
CA GLN A 74 -13.10 -2.62 19.32
C GLN A 74 -14.52 -2.08 19.30
N ARG A 75 -14.97 -1.44 20.38
CA ARG A 75 -16.31 -0.83 20.44
C ARG A 75 -16.44 0.31 19.45
N THR A 76 -15.46 1.21 19.43
CA THR A 76 -15.41 2.32 18.48
C THR A 76 -15.36 1.79 17.05
N SER A 77 -14.49 0.82 16.75
CA SER A 77 -14.37 0.29 15.38
C SER A 77 -15.65 -0.40 14.89
N ASN A 78 -16.32 -1.17 15.75
CA ASN A 78 -17.58 -1.83 15.41
C ASN A 78 -18.70 -0.82 15.16
N CYS A 79 -18.80 0.22 15.99
CA CYS A 79 -19.76 1.29 15.79
C CYS A 79 -19.51 2.01 14.46
N VAL A 80 -18.26 2.39 14.19
CA VAL A 80 -17.88 3.09 12.95
C VAL A 80 -18.13 2.22 11.71
N LEU A 81 -17.86 0.92 11.80
CA LEU A 81 -18.08 -0.02 10.70
C LEU A 81 -19.56 -0.16 10.32
N VAL A 82 -20.47 -0.10 11.30
CA VAL A 82 -21.92 -0.29 11.07
C VAL A 82 -22.62 1.01 10.72
N ASN A 83 -22.20 2.12 11.33
CA ASN A 83 -22.95 3.38 11.27
C ASN A 83 -22.33 4.45 10.37
N CYS A 84 -21.03 4.34 10.04
CA CYS A 84 -20.31 5.39 9.31
C CYS A 84 -19.95 4.98 7.88
N SER A 85 -19.60 5.99 7.07
CA SER A 85 -19.11 5.76 5.71
C SER A 85 -17.70 5.13 5.71
N LEU A 86 -17.34 4.44 4.63
CA LEU A 86 -16.00 3.86 4.47
C LEU A 86 -14.89 4.92 4.55
N SER A 87 -15.14 6.13 4.04
CA SER A 87 -14.20 7.25 4.15
C SER A 87 -13.96 7.67 5.59
N GLU A 88 -15.00 7.73 6.42
CA GLU A 88 -14.87 8.07 7.85
C GLU A 88 -14.21 6.96 8.66
N LEU A 89 -14.46 5.69 8.30
CA LEU A 89 -13.76 4.56 8.91
C LEU A 89 -12.24 4.66 8.72
N LEU A 90 -11.81 4.93 7.50
CA LEU A 90 -10.38 5.04 7.18
C LEU A 90 -9.76 6.27 7.83
N ASP A 91 -10.51 7.37 7.86
CA ASP A 91 -10.07 8.61 8.49
C ASP A 91 -9.94 8.46 10.02
N TRP A 92 -10.88 7.79 10.69
CA TRP A 92 -10.74 7.40 12.10
C TRP A 92 -9.48 6.55 12.33
N GLN A 93 -9.25 5.52 11.51
CA GLN A 93 -8.06 4.67 11.63
C GLN A 93 -6.77 5.48 11.49
N LYS A 94 -6.73 6.41 10.55
CA LYS A 94 -5.59 7.31 10.33
C LYS A 94 -5.36 8.24 11.51
N ARG A 95 -6.40 8.95 11.97
CA ARG A 95 -6.30 9.85 13.13
C ARG A 95 -5.88 9.11 14.39
N ARG A 96 -6.41 7.90 14.62
CA ARG A 96 -6.00 7.05 15.74
C ARG A 96 -4.53 6.66 15.62
N ALA A 97 -4.09 6.26 14.42
CA ALA A 97 -2.68 5.91 14.21
C ALA A 97 -1.75 7.10 14.47
N ASP A 98 -2.13 8.30 14.02
CA ASP A 98 -1.39 9.54 14.25
C ASP A 98 -1.39 9.95 15.74
N ALA A 99 -2.55 9.85 16.43
CA ALA A 99 -2.68 10.20 17.85
C ALA A 99 -1.96 9.22 18.79
N CYS A 100 -1.85 7.96 18.38
CA CYS A 100 -1.21 6.90 19.15
C CYS A 100 0.23 6.61 18.72
N ASP A 101 0.80 7.41 17.81
CA ASP A 101 2.13 7.20 17.22
C ASP A 101 2.37 5.75 16.76
N LEU A 102 1.37 5.15 16.09
CA LEU A 102 1.50 3.79 15.58
C LEU A 102 2.62 3.75 14.52
N PRO A 103 3.52 2.74 14.57
CA PRO A 103 4.54 2.59 13.56
C PRO A 103 3.88 2.35 12.21
N THR A 104 4.27 3.13 11.20
CA THR A 104 3.85 2.92 9.81
C THR A 104 4.85 2.01 9.12
N GLN A 105 4.41 0.83 8.71
CA GLN A 105 5.21 -0.10 7.92
C GLN A 105 4.94 0.10 6.44
N ASN A 106 6.02 0.39 5.70
CA ASN A 106 5.99 0.48 4.25
C ASN A 106 6.75 -0.71 3.66
N LEU A 107 6.04 -1.80 3.38
CA LEU A 107 6.61 -3.00 2.76
C LEU A 107 6.69 -2.86 1.23
N SER A 108 6.02 -1.86 0.66
CA SER A 108 5.95 -1.61 -0.79
C SER A 108 7.32 -1.54 -1.45
N THR A 109 8.32 -0.94 -0.78
CA THR A 109 9.68 -0.80 -1.32
C THR A 109 10.40 -2.14 -1.41
N ALA A 110 10.29 -2.98 -0.38
CA ALA A 110 10.89 -4.31 -0.36
C ALA A 110 10.27 -5.21 -1.43
N PHE A 111 8.95 -5.17 -1.60
CA PHE A 111 8.27 -5.94 -2.65
C PHE A 111 8.68 -5.50 -4.05
N LEU A 112 8.71 -4.19 -4.31
CA LEU A 112 9.18 -3.66 -5.59
C LEU A 112 10.63 -4.08 -5.87
N ALA A 113 11.52 -4.02 -4.87
CA ALA A 113 12.90 -4.41 -5.05
C ALA A 113 13.04 -5.88 -5.48
N VAL A 114 12.32 -6.80 -4.80
CA VAL A 114 12.33 -8.23 -5.17
C VAL A 114 11.75 -8.45 -6.56
N GLU A 115 10.64 -7.79 -6.86
CA GLU A 115 9.98 -7.88 -8.16
C GLU A 115 10.90 -7.47 -9.31
N TRP A 116 11.53 -6.29 -9.23
CA TRP A 116 12.43 -5.79 -10.26
C TRP A 116 13.69 -6.66 -10.41
N CYS A 117 14.20 -7.22 -9.31
CA CYS A 117 15.30 -8.19 -9.34
C CYS A 117 14.93 -9.46 -10.12
N LEU A 118 13.77 -10.06 -9.81
CA LEU A 118 13.32 -11.28 -10.48
C LEU A 118 12.98 -11.03 -11.95
N PHE A 119 12.36 -9.89 -12.27
CA PHE A 119 12.07 -9.48 -13.64
C PHE A 119 13.35 -9.33 -14.47
N SER A 120 14.37 -8.68 -13.91
CA SER A 120 15.68 -8.51 -14.56
C SER A 120 16.36 -9.86 -14.81
N LEU A 121 16.31 -10.77 -13.84
CA LEU A 121 16.86 -12.11 -13.96
C LEU A 121 16.14 -12.94 -15.04
N ALA A 122 14.80 -12.83 -15.11
CA ALA A 122 14.01 -13.49 -16.13
C ALA A 122 14.36 -13.01 -17.55
N ILE A 123 14.50 -11.69 -17.75
CA ILE A 123 14.94 -11.12 -19.04
C ILE A 123 16.33 -11.62 -19.41
N ALA A 124 17.27 -11.62 -18.47
CA ALA A 124 18.63 -12.10 -18.72
C ALA A 124 18.64 -13.57 -19.16
N ALA A 125 17.83 -14.42 -18.52
CA ALA A 125 17.69 -15.83 -18.88
C ALA A 125 17.09 -16.01 -20.30
N VAL A 126 16.09 -15.20 -20.67
CA VAL A 126 15.51 -15.24 -22.03
C VAL A 126 16.55 -14.82 -23.08
N ILE A 127 17.29 -13.74 -22.84
CA ILE A 127 18.34 -13.28 -23.75
C ILE A 127 19.41 -14.37 -23.95
N LEU A 128 19.87 -14.98 -22.85
CA LEU A 128 20.85 -16.06 -22.92
C LEU A 128 20.32 -17.24 -23.72
N ARG A 129 19.04 -17.61 -23.55
CA ARG A 129 18.39 -18.68 -24.32
C ARG A 129 18.36 -18.36 -25.82
N VAL A 130 17.97 -17.14 -26.20
CA VAL A 130 17.90 -16.70 -27.60
C VAL A 130 19.29 -16.75 -28.24
N ILE A 131 20.32 -16.26 -27.54
CA ILE A 131 21.71 -16.33 -28.03
C ILE A 131 22.15 -17.79 -28.22
N ALA A 132 21.87 -18.65 -27.24
CA ALA A 132 22.24 -20.06 -27.32
C ALA A 132 21.54 -20.78 -28.49
N ARG A 133 20.26 -20.49 -28.73
CA ARG A 133 19.48 -21.04 -29.85
C ARG A 133 20.01 -20.57 -31.20
N LEU A 134 20.35 -19.29 -31.33
CA LEU A 134 20.86 -18.71 -32.58
C LEU A 134 22.29 -19.15 -32.92
N HIS A 135 23.14 -19.43 -31.93
CA HIS A 135 24.52 -19.86 -32.17
C HIS A 135 24.73 -21.37 -32.21
N TYR A 136 23.99 -22.14 -31.39
CA TYR A 136 24.25 -23.57 -31.22
C TYR A 136 23.12 -24.48 -31.72
N SER A 137 21.99 -23.94 -32.18
CA SER A 137 20.82 -24.73 -32.62
C SER A 137 20.29 -24.27 -33.99
N THR A 138 19.42 -25.07 -34.61
CA THR A 138 18.92 -24.88 -35.98
C THR A 138 17.71 -23.92 -36.04
N GLY A 139 17.85 -22.73 -35.45
CA GLY A 139 16.83 -21.66 -35.51
C GLY A 139 15.82 -21.64 -34.37
N LEU A 140 14.86 -20.72 -34.46
CA LEU A 140 13.80 -20.51 -33.47
C LEU A 140 12.73 -21.59 -33.59
N GLY A 141 12.44 -22.27 -32.48
CA GLY A 141 11.41 -23.31 -32.41
C GLY A 141 10.10 -22.79 -31.81
N TRP A 142 9.08 -23.65 -31.79
CA TRP A 142 7.83 -23.39 -31.08
C TRP A 142 8.03 -23.08 -29.58
N ASP A 143 9.09 -23.64 -28.99
CA ASP A 143 9.53 -23.38 -27.62
C ASP A 143 9.91 -21.90 -27.38
N ASP A 144 10.50 -21.22 -28.36
CA ASP A 144 10.86 -19.81 -28.24
C ASP A 144 9.63 -18.91 -28.36
N PHE A 145 8.65 -19.28 -29.19
CA PHE A 145 7.36 -18.58 -29.28
C PHE A 145 6.62 -18.59 -27.94
N LEU A 146 6.60 -19.73 -27.24
CA LEU A 146 5.98 -19.83 -25.92
C LEU A 146 6.65 -18.91 -24.89
N ILE A 147 7.96 -18.69 -24.99
CA ILE A 147 8.68 -17.76 -24.12
C ILE A 147 8.25 -16.31 -24.35
N PHE A 148 8.03 -15.91 -25.61
CA PHE A 148 7.53 -14.57 -25.91
C PHE A 148 6.08 -14.39 -25.44
N VAL A 149 5.25 -15.41 -25.61
CA VAL A 149 3.88 -15.43 -25.07
C VAL A 149 3.88 -15.34 -23.55
N ALA A 150 4.82 -15.99 -22.86
CA ALA A 150 4.96 -15.92 -21.40
C ALA A 150 5.55 -14.58 -20.91
N LEU A 151 6.35 -13.88 -21.73
CA LEU A 151 6.88 -12.55 -21.40
C LEU A 151 5.78 -11.47 -21.39
N ALA A 152 4.77 -11.58 -22.25
CA ALA A 152 3.69 -10.61 -22.30
C ALA A 152 2.95 -10.42 -20.96
N PRO A 153 2.41 -11.47 -20.31
CA PRO A 153 1.79 -11.33 -19.00
C PRO A 153 2.80 -10.95 -17.91
N LEU A 154 4.07 -11.39 -18.02
CA LEU A 154 5.11 -10.98 -17.07
C LEU A 154 5.27 -9.45 -17.06
N ILE A 155 5.40 -8.82 -18.23
CA ILE A 155 5.53 -7.36 -18.36
C ILE A 155 4.28 -6.66 -17.83
N THR A 156 3.08 -7.11 -18.23
CA THR A 156 1.82 -6.51 -17.78
C THR A 156 1.70 -6.57 -16.25
N THR A 157 1.94 -7.73 -15.65
CA THR A 157 1.86 -7.90 -14.20
C THR A 157 2.87 -7.03 -13.46
N THR A 158 4.11 -6.89 -13.96
CA THR A 158 5.13 -6.02 -13.34
C THR A 158 4.74 -4.55 -13.34
N ILE A 159 4.14 -4.07 -14.44
CA ILE A 159 3.65 -2.68 -14.51
C ILE A 159 2.49 -2.48 -13.52
N CYS A 160 1.54 -3.41 -13.49
CA CYS A 160 0.38 -3.31 -12.62
C CYS A 160 0.74 -3.33 -11.14
N GLN A 161 1.61 -4.26 -10.72
CA GLN A 161 2.15 -4.33 -9.37
C GLN A 161 2.86 -3.03 -9.00
N THR A 162 3.66 -2.47 -9.92
CA THR A 162 4.34 -1.19 -9.67
C THR A 162 3.36 -0.05 -9.38
N ILE A 163 2.25 0.03 -10.11
CA ILE A 163 1.21 1.03 -9.86
C ILE A 163 0.48 0.72 -8.54
N ALA A 164 0.20 -0.54 -8.25
CA ALA A 164 -0.47 -0.96 -7.01
C ALA A 164 0.36 -0.59 -5.77
N PHE A 165 1.66 -0.89 -5.75
CA PHE A 165 2.55 -0.53 -4.65
C PHE A 165 2.69 0.99 -4.49
N ARG A 166 2.67 1.76 -5.58
CA ARG A 166 2.67 3.24 -5.54
C ARG A 166 1.38 3.81 -4.99
N THR A 167 0.25 3.14 -5.20
CA THR A 167 -1.09 3.55 -4.75
C THR A 167 -1.42 3.02 -3.34
N GLY A 168 -0.45 2.47 -2.62
CA GLY A 168 -0.58 2.11 -1.21
C GLY A 168 -0.67 0.61 -0.92
N LEU A 169 -0.61 -0.27 -1.94
CA LEU A 169 -0.48 -1.71 -1.67
C LEU A 169 0.81 -1.96 -0.86
N GLY A 170 0.74 -2.76 0.20
CA GLY A 170 1.88 -3.05 1.08
C GLY A 170 2.19 -1.97 2.12
N ARG A 171 1.29 -1.00 2.33
CA ARG A 171 1.31 -0.09 3.49
C ARG A 171 0.18 -0.44 4.45
N ASP A 172 0.31 -0.03 5.70
CA ASP A 172 -0.78 -0.17 6.65
C ASP A 172 -2.03 0.62 6.21
N ILE A 173 -3.21 0.07 6.47
CA ILE A 173 -4.49 0.65 6.01
C ILE A 173 -4.73 2.08 6.51
N TRP A 174 -4.16 2.44 7.67
CA TRP A 174 -4.24 3.77 8.25
C TRP A 174 -3.29 4.79 7.60
N ALA A 175 -2.33 4.35 6.80
CA ALA A 175 -1.40 5.21 6.06
C ALA A 175 -1.89 5.57 4.65
N ILE A 176 -3.00 4.99 4.19
CA ILE A 176 -3.50 5.12 2.80
C ILE A 176 -4.70 6.07 2.75
N THR A 177 -4.75 6.95 1.74
CA THR A 177 -5.88 7.85 1.51
C THR A 177 -7.02 7.14 0.77
N PHE A 178 -8.27 7.57 0.96
CA PHE A 178 -9.42 7.01 0.25
C PHE A 178 -9.30 7.04 -1.29
N SER A 179 -8.67 8.09 -1.84
CA SER A 179 -8.35 8.18 -3.28
C SER A 179 -7.42 7.07 -3.76
N ASP A 180 -6.44 6.72 -2.93
CA ASP A 180 -5.39 5.76 -3.25
C ASP A 180 -5.93 4.34 -3.11
N LEU A 181 -6.82 4.10 -2.13
CA LEU A 181 -7.59 2.87 -2.01
C LEU A 181 -8.49 2.62 -3.22
N ARG A 182 -9.19 3.64 -3.71
CA ARG A 182 -9.98 3.52 -4.94
C ARG A 182 -9.09 3.14 -6.13
N THR A 183 -7.94 3.78 -6.26
CA THR A 183 -7.03 3.54 -7.37
C THR A 183 -6.43 2.13 -7.30
N SER A 184 -6.00 1.68 -6.12
CA SER A 184 -5.48 0.32 -5.94
C SER A 184 -6.53 -0.77 -6.18
N MET A 185 -7.81 -0.52 -5.87
CA MET A 185 -8.90 -1.44 -6.23
C MET A 185 -9.09 -1.55 -7.75
N LEU A 186 -9.00 -0.43 -8.48
CA LEU A 186 -9.07 -0.42 -9.95
C LEU A 186 -7.88 -1.14 -10.58
N VAL A 187 -6.68 -1.00 -10.01
CA VAL A 187 -5.47 -1.70 -10.50
C VAL A 187 -5.61 -3.23 -10.34
N ARG A 188 -6.42 -3.70 -9.40
CA ARG A 188 -6.71 -5.14 -9.23
C ARG A 188 -7.41 -5.74 -10.45
N GLU A 189 -8.08 -4.92 -11.27
CA GLU A 189 -8.76 -5.34 -12.50
C GLU A 189 -7.77 -5.61 -13.64
N CYS A 190 -6.54 -5.08 -13.58
CA CYS A 190 -5.51 -5.41 -14.57
C CYS A 190 -4.94 -6.83 -14.42
N HIS A 191 -5.28 -7.55 -13.35
CA HIS A 191 -4.87 -8.94 -13.13
C HIS A 191 -5.78 -9.96 -13.86
N PHE A 192 -6.90 -9.52 -14.48
CA PHE A 192 -7.96 -10.43 -14.96
C PHE A 192 -8.35 -10.27 -16.43
N HIS A 193 -7.55 -9.60 -17.25
CA HIS A 193 -7.86 -9.41 -18.67
C HIS A 193 -6.72 -9.75 -19.61
#